data_AF-A0A1A7NX75-F1
#
_entry.id   AF-A0A1A7NX75-F1
#
_cell.length_a   1.000
_cell.length_b   1.000
_cell.length_c   1.000
_cell.angle_alpha   90.00
_cell.angle_beta   90.00
_cell.angle_gamma   90.00
#
_symmetry.space_group_name_H-M   'P 1'
#
loop_
_entity.id
_entity.type
_entity.pdbx_description
1 polymer ?
#
loop_
_entity_poly.entity_id
_entity_poly.type
_entity_poly.pdbx_seq_one_letter_code
_entity_poly.pdbx_strand_id
1 'polypeptide(L)'
;MQQLKNFFLIGLFTLFLAACGDKAADLKADVDSLRHTLDTSLKQENGANLIQQLESAQTNEDKVKAYNTIIDNYQVVIKSINDLKMNTEEAKAVQAKYNDGLKLFVDLMKKSSDLTSHQPSADEIKAYSELQAKTTQTLGDAEKALADLQKQVDDAAKKTESK
;
A
#
# COMPACT_ATOMS: atom_id res chain seq x y z
N MET A 1 16.02 33.36 4.12
CA MET A 1 15.82 32.93 2.71
C MET A 1 15.76 31.40 2.65
N GLN A 2 14.61 30.80 2.93
CA GLN A 2 14.47 29.33 2.95
C GLN A 2 13.09 28.84 2.46
N GLN A 3 12.40 29.68 1.68
CA GLN A 3 11.06 29.43 1.15
C GLN A 3 11.06 29.26 -0.39
N LEU A 4 12.24 29.32 -1.04
CA LEU A 4 12.37 29.33 -2.50
C LEU A 4 12.76 27.98 -3.12
N LYS A 5 12.90 26.91 -2.32
CA LYS A 5 13.26 25.57 -2.83
C LYS A 5 12.07 24.65 -3.11
N ASN A 6 10.86 24.99 -2.65
CA ASN A 6 9.67 24.16 -2.89
C ASN A 6 8.89 24.52 -4.16
N PHE A 7 9.27 25.56 -4.90
CA PHE A 7 8.59 25.93 -6.15
C PHE A 7 9.23 25.33 -7.41
N PHE A 8 10.49 24.85 -7.33
CA PHE A 8 11.21 24.37 -8.51
C PHE A 8 10.84 22.94 -8.94
N LEU A 9 10.23 22.13 -8.06
CA LEU A 9 9.75 20.78 -8.42
C LEU A 9 8.40 20.79 -9.14
N ILE A 10 7.63 21.87 -9.06
CA ILE A 10 6.34 22.01 -9.74
C ILE A 10 6.52 22.54 -11.18
N GLY A 11 7.67 23.16 -11.48
CA GLY A 11 7.95 23.81 -12.78
C GLY A 11 8.48 22.90 -13.89
N LEU A 12 8.81 21.63 -13.62
CA LEU A 12 9.52 20.76 -14.57
C LEU A 12 8.62 19.76 -15.32
N PHE A 13 7.29 19.86 -15.14
CA PHE A 13 6.31 18.96 -15.78
C PHE A 13 5.62 19.53 -17.04
N THR A 14 5.87 20.79 -17.40
CA THR A 14 5.14 21.45 -18.51
C THR A 14 5.82 21.39 -19.87
N LEU A 15 7.07 20.89 -19.99
CA LEU A 15 7.85 20.94 -21.24
C LEU A 15 7.99 19.60 -21.99
N PHE A 16 7.28 18.56 -21.57
CA PHE A 16 7.40 17.21 -22.15
C PHE A 16 6.35 16.87 -23.23
N LEU A 17 5.60 17.86 -23.73
CA LEU A 17 4.35 17.65 -24.47
C LEU A 17 4.46 17.28 -25.96
N ALA A 18 5.63 16.86 -26.45
CA ALA A 18 5.76 16.38 -27.84
C ALA A 18 6.39 14.98 -27.99
N ALA A 19 6.87 14.37 -26.89
CA ALA A 19 7.46 13.02 -26.87
C ALA A 19 6.87 12.11 -25.75
N CYS A 20 5.78 12.54 -25.10
CA CYS A 20 5.21 11.88 -23.90
C CYS A 20 3.90 11.12 -24.10
N GLY A 21 3.51 10.83 -25.34
CA GLY A 21 2.33 9.99 -25.61
C GLY A 21 2.44 8.62 -24.92
N ASP A 22 3.58 7.95 -25.09
CA ASP A 22 3.82 6.64 -24.50
C ASP A 22 3.92 6.69 -22.97
N LYS A 23 4.69 7.62 -22.40
CA LYS A 23 4.84 7.70 -20.94
C LYS A 23 3.54 7.99 -20.19
N ALA A 24 2.67 8.85 -20.73
CA ALA A 24 1.40 9.16 -20.09
C ALA A 24 0.41 7.98 -20.18
N ALA A 25 0.40 7.28 -21.31
CA ALA A 25 -0.38 6.05 -21.49
C ALA A 25 0.13 4.92 -20.60
N ASP A 26 1.45 4.72 -20.52
CA ASP A 26 2.10 3.74 -19.65
C ASP A 26 1.82 4.02 -18.18
N LEU A 27 1.95 5.29 -17.74
CA LEU A 27 1.63 5.67 -16.37
C LEU A 27 0.16 5.39 -16.04
N LYS A 28 -0.75 5.71 -16.96
CA LYS A 28 -2.18 5.40 -16.80
C LYS A 28 -2.40 3.89 -16.66
N ALA A 29 -1.82 3.10 -17.56
CA ALA A 29 -1.95 1.65 -17.55
C ALA A 29 -1.39 1.03 -16.25
N ASP A 30 -0.22 1.49 -15.79
CA ASP A 30 0.39 1.05 -14.55
C ASP A 30 -0.47 1.39 -13.31
N VAL A 31 -0.97 2.64 -13.23
CA VAL A 31 -1.84 3.09 -12.13
C VAL A 31 -3.15 2.30 -12.11
N ASP A 32 -3.79 2.13 -13.27
CA ASP A 32 -5.03 1.36 -13.39
C ASP A 32 -4.80 -0.11 -13.00
N SER A 33 -3.68 -0.70 -13.43
CA SER A 33 -3.28 -2.07 -13.08
C SER A 33 -3.03 -2.25 -11.58
N LEU A 34 -2.28 -1.33 -10.96
CA LEU A 34 -2.00 -1.35 -9.53
C LEU A 34 -3.29 -1.23 -8.72
N ARG A 35 -4.15 -0.25 -9.05
CA ARG A 35 -5.45 -0.08 -8.39
C ARG A 35 -6.34 -1.31 -8.54
N HIS A 36 -6.48 -1.82 -9.75
CA HIS A 36 -7.30 -2.98 -10.01
C HIS A 36 -6.83 -4.20 -9.22
N THR A 37 -5.53 -4.41 -9.13
CA THR A 37 -4.93 -5.52 -8.38
C THR A 37 -5.12 -5.36 -6.87
N LEU A 38 -4.93 -4.16 -6.33
CA LEU A 38 -5.20 -3.84 -4.93
C LEU A 38 -6.68 -4.10 -4.61
N ASP A 39 -7.60 -3.53 -5.38
CA ASP A 39 -9.03 -3.69 -5.19
C ASP A 39 -9.46 -5.16 -5.28
N THR A 40 -8.93 -5.89 -6.27
CA THR A 40 -9.32 -7.29 -6.49
C THR A 40 -8.75 -8.19 -5.40
N SER A 41 -7.47 -8.05 -5.08
CA SER A 41 -6.81 -8.91 -4.09
C SER A 41 -7.35 -8.63 -2.69
N LEU A 42 -7.51 -7.36 -2.28
CA LEU A 42 -8.07 -7.00 -0.97
C LEU A 42 -9.55 -7.38 -0.83
N LYS A 43 -10.34 -7.32 -1.91
CA LYS A 43 -11.73 -7.85 -1.88
C LYS A 43 -11.75 -9.37 -1.75
N GLN A 44 -10.82 -10.08 -2.40
CA GLN A 44 -10.72 -11.54 -2.32
C GLN A 44 -10.33 -12.02 -0.92
N GLU A 45 -9.51 -11.27 -0.18
CA GLU A 45 -9.16 -11.60 1.20
C GLU A 45 -10.36 -11.66 2.16
N ASN A 46 -11.50 -11.08 1.77
CA ASN A 46 -12.71 -11.11 2.57
C ASN A 46 -12.46 -10.61 4.00
N GLY A 47 -11.82 -9.43 4.12
CA GLY A 47 -11.32 -8.89 5.39
C GLY A 47 -12.36 -8.83 6.51
N ALA A 48 -13.65 -8.63 6.19
CA ALA A 48 -14.72 -8.67 7.17
C ALA A 48 -14.85 -10.05 7.85
N ASN A 49 -14.78 -11.14 7.07
CA ASN A 49 -14.80 -12.49 7.61
C ASN A 49 -13.54 -12.80 8.42
N LEU A 50 -12.38 -12.31 8.00
CA LEU A 50 -11.13 -12.50 8.74
C LEU A 50 -11.16 -11.81 10.11
N ILE A 51 -11.66 -10.57 10.16
CA ILE A 51 -11.85 -9.83 11.41
C ILE A 51 -12.88 -10.56 12.29
N GLN A 52 -14.01 -10.99 11.72
CA GLN A 52 -15.01 -11.73 12.47
C GLN A 52 -14.47 -13.04 13.06
N GLN A 53 -13.64 -13.77 12.31
CA GLN A 53 -12.96 -14.97 12.83
C GLN A 53 -12.08 -14.64 14.04
N LEU A 54 -11.29 -13.57 13.94
CA LEU A 54 -10.42 -13.13 15.04
C LEU A 54 -11.24 -12.65 16.26
N GLU A 55 -12.32 -11.91 16.06
CA GLU A 55 -13.22 -11.46 17.13
C GLU A 55 -13.99 -12.60 17.80
N SER A 56 -14.36 -13.63 17.02
CA SER A 56 -15.07 -14.80 17.53
C SER A 56 -14.18 -15.83 18.24
N ALA A 57 -12.85 -15.67 18.16
CA ALA A 57 -11.88 -16.60 18.71
C ALA A 57 -11.94 -16.61 20.26
N GLN A 58 -12.31 -17.76 20.83
CA GLN A 58 -12.51 -17.90 22.27
C GLN A 58 -11.24 -18.30 23.02
N THR A 59 -10.36 -19.05 22.35
CA THR A 59 -9.10 -19.54 22.92
C THR A 59 -7.88 -18.86 22.29
N ASN A 60 -6.72 -18.95 22.95
CA ASN A 60 -5.47 -18.49 22.35
C ASN A 60 -5.12 -19.27 21.09
N GLU A 61 -5.42 -20.57 21.04
CA GLU A 61 -5.22 -21.40 19.85
C GLU A 61 -6.06 -20.89 18.67
N ASP A 62 -7.33 -20.53 18.92
CA ASP A 62 -8.21 -19.98 17.88
C ASP A 62 -7.72 -18.62 17.39
N LYS A 63 -7.20 -17.77 18.29
CA LYS A 63 -6.62 -16.48 17.91
C LYS A 63 -5.38 -16.64 17.04
N VAL A 64 -4.48 -17.55 17.41
CA VAL A 64 -3.29 -17.87 16.60
C VAL A 64 -3.70 -18.38 15.23
N LYS A 65 -4.70 -19.27 15.14
CA LYS A 65 -5.25 -19.73 13.85
C LYS A 65 -5.81 -18.58 13.03
N ALA A 66 -6.61 -17.69 13.63
CA ALA A 66 -7.16 -16.53 12.94
C ALA A 66 -6.06 -15.58 12.42
N TYR A 67 -5.04 -15.29 13.23
CA TYR A 67 -3.88 -14.50 12.78
C TYR A 67 -3.13 -15.17 11.63
N ASN A 68 -2.89 -16.48 11.69
CA ASN A 68 -2.23 -17.21 10.60
C ASN A 68 -3.06 -17.15 9.30
N THR A 69 -4.38 -17.29 9.38
CA THR A 69 -5.26 -17.11 8.22
C THR A 69 -5.14 -15.70 7.64
N ILE A 70 -5.11 -14.65 8.48
CA ILE A 70 -4.89 -13.27 8.02
C ILE A 70 -3.52 -13.14 7.33
N ILE A 71 -2.46 -13.66 7.95
CA ILE A 71 -1.10 -13.63 7.41
C ILE A 71 -1.03 -14.29 6.03
N ASP A 72 -1.59 -15.49 5.89
CA ASP A 72 -1.56 -16.25 4.65
C ASP A 72 -2.30 -15.52 3.52
N ASN A 73 -3.44 -14.91 3.81
CA ASN A 73 -4.15 -14.07 2.84
C ASN A 73 -3.28 -12.89 2.40
N TYR A 74 -2.70 -12.14 3.35
CA TYR A 74 -1.95 -10.92 3.02
C TYR A 74 -0.65 -11.22 2.29
N GLN A 75 -0.08 -12.42 2.47
CA GLN A 75 1.02 -12.90 1.64
C GLN A 75 0.60 -13.11 0.17
N VAL A 76 -0.63 -13.55 -0.09
CA VAL A 76 -1.17 -13.64 -1.45
C VAL A 76 -1.32 -12.24 -2.06
N VAL A 77 -1.84 -11.26 -1.31
CA VAL A 77 -1.93 -9.86 -1.78
C VAL A 77 -0.56 -9.29 -2.11
N ILE A 78 0.42 -9.46 -1.21
CA ILE A 78 1.81 -9.03 -1.44
C ILE A 78 2.35 -9.64 -2.73
N LYS A 79 2.11 -10.93 -2.95
CA LYS A 79 2.54 -11.62 -4.17
C LYS A 79 1.87 -11.04 -5.40
N SER A 80 0.55 -10.87 -5.40
CA SER A 80 -0.21 -10.28 -6.51
C SER A 80 0.32 -8.89 -6.90
N ILE A 81 0.66 -8.06 -5.91
CA ILE A 81 1.25 -6.73 -6.16
C ILE A 81 2.65 -6.85 -6.74
N ASN A 82 3.51 -7.73 -6.21
CA ASN A 82 4.88 -7.92 -6.68
C ASN A 82 4.95 -8.52 -8.09
N ASP A 83 3.95 -9.31 -8.49
CA ASP A 83 3.86 -9.91 -9.82
C ASP A 83 3.48 -8.88 -10.91
N LEU A 84 3.06 -7.66 -10.54
CA LEU A 84 2.78 -6.59 -11.49
C LEU A 84 4.05 -6.06 -12.12
N LYS A 85 4.07 -6.04 -13.45
CA LYS A 85 5.13 -5.43 -14.24
C LYS A 85 4.76 -3.98 -14.53
N MET A 86 5.38 -3.07 -13.79
CA MET A 86 5.23 -1.63 -13.99
C MET A 86 6.26 -1.12 -15.01
N ASN A 87 5.81 -0.25 -15.91
CA ASN A 87 6.63 0.33 -16.97
C ASN A 87 7.28 1.65 -16.52
N THR A 88 6.61 2.38 -15.62
CA THR A 88 7.01 3.69 -15.13
C THR A 88 7.67 3.62 -13.75
N GLU A 89 8.67 4.47 -13.52
CA GLU A 89 9.40 4.51 -12.24
C GLU A 89 8.50 5.03 -11.10
N GLU A 90 7.59 5.94 -11.43
CA GLU A 90 6.60 6.48 -10.52
C GLU A 90 5.68 5.37 -9.97
N ALA A 91 5.14 4.52 -10.84
CA ALA A 91 4.30 3.40 -10.42
C ALA A 91 5.09 2.33 -9.66
N LYS A 92 6.34 2.02 -10.07
CA LYS A 92 7.24 1.12 -9.32
C LYS A 92 7.49 1.63 -7.89
N ALA A 93 7.68 2.93 -7.72
CA ALA A 93 7.88 3.51 -6.39
C ALA A 93 6.65 3.36 -5.49
N VAL A 94 5.44 3.51 -6.05
CA VAL A 94 4.19 3.30 -5.29
C VAL A 94 3.96 1.81 -5.01
N GLN A 95 4.19 0.93 -5.99
CA GLN A 95 4.15 -0.52 -5.81
C GLN A 95 5.08 -0.97 -4.66
N ALA A 96 6.32 -0.45 -4.61
CA ALA A 96 7.27 -0.74 -3.55
C ALA A 96 6.76 -0.30 -2.16
N LYS A 97 6.14 0.88 -2.06
CA LYS A 97 5.53 1.36 -0.81
C LYS A 97 4.40 0.45 -0.31
N TYR A 98 3.53 -0.01 -1.22
CA TYR A 98 2.50 -0.99 -0.86
C TYR A 98 3.11 -2.30 -0.39
N ASN A 99 4.12 -2.83 -1.09
CA ASN A 99 4.82 -4.05 -0.70
C ASN A 99 5.43 -3.93 0.71
N ASP A 100 6.10 -2.81 1.00
CA ASP A 100 6.70 -2.56 2.31
C ASP A 100 5.64 -2.41 3.41
N GLY A 101 4.56 -1.66 3.16
CA GLY A 101 3.46 -1.49 4.10
C GLY A 101 2.75 -2.80 4.42
N LEU A 102 2.49 -3.64 3.41
CA LEU A 102 1.85 -4.93 3.60
C LEU A 102 2.75 -5.95 4.31
N LYS A 103 4.06 -5.93 4.05
CA LYS A 103 5.03 -6.73 4.83
C LYS A 103 5.02 -6.33 6.31
N LEU A 104 5.01 -5.03 6.60
CA LEU A 104 4.90 -4.54 7.98
C LEU A 104 3.56 -4.93 8.62
N PHE A 105 2.47 -4.96 7.85
CA PHE A 105 1.18 -5.47 8.32
C PHE A 105 1.25 -6.96 8.68
N VAL A 106 1.85 -7.79 7.81
CA VAL A 106 2.08 -9.21 8.11
C VAL A 106 2.91 -9.39 9.38
N ASP A 107 3.98 -8.61 9.56
CA ASP A 107 4.81 -8.67 10.76
C ASP A 107 4.06 -8.21 12.01
N LEU A 108 3.16 -7.22 11.89
CA LEU A 108 2.27 -6.81 12.97
C LEU A 108 1.31 -7.95 13.36
N MET A 109 0.76 -8.69 12.40
CA MET A 109 -0.10 -9.85 12.67
C MET A 109 0.67 -10.99 13.34
N LYS A 110 1.90 -11.27 12.90
CA LYS A 110 2.79 -12.25 13.57
C LYS A 110 3.05 -11.84 15.03
N LYS A 111 3.41 -10.57 15.25
CA LYS A 111 3.65 -10.06 16.60
C LYS A 111 2.39 -10.15 17.46
N SER A 112 1.22 -9.85 16.89
CA SER A 112 -0.07 -10.00 17.58
C SER A 112 -0.31 -11.45 17.99
N SER A 113 -0.05 -12.40 17.09
CA SER A 113 -0.14 -13.84 17.35
C SER A 113 0.78 -14.28 18.48
N ASP A 114 2.05 -13.88 18.46
CA ASP A 114 3.04 -14.24 19.48
C ASP A 114 2.61 -13.77 20.87
N LEU A 115 2.07 -12.53 20.96
CA LEU A 115 1.60 -11.93 22.20
C LEU A 115 0.32 -12.58 22.76
N THR A 116 -0.35 -13.46 22.01
CA THR A 116 -1.47 -14.24 22.58
C THR A 116 -1.00 -15.32 23.56
N SER A 117 0.27 -15.72 23.50
CA SER A 117 0.80 -16.85 24.27
C SER A 117 1.20 -16.51 25.71
N HIS A 118 1.31 -15.22 26.05
CA HIS A 118 1.80 -14.75 27.35
C HIS A 118 1.32 -13.32 27.62
N GLN A 119 1.50 -12.85 28.86
CA GLN A 119 1.27 -11.44 29.20
C GLN A 119 2.42 -10.58 28.62
N PRO A 120 2.15 -9.59 27.75
CA PRO A 120 3.19 -8.77 27.16
C PRO A 120 3.97 -7.97 28.21
N SER A 121 5.29 -7.90 28.05
CA SER A 121 6.15 -6.97 28.78
C SER A 121 5.99 -5.53 28.29
N ALA A 122 6.47 -4.55 29.07
CA ALA A 122 6.44 -3.15 28.66
C ALA A 122 7.21 -2.88 27.36
N ASP A 123 8.35 -3.56 27.18
CA ASP A 123 9.17 -3.43 25.97
C ASP A 123 8.45 -4.03 24.75
N GLU A 124 7.72 -5.13 24.93
CA GLU A 124 6.92 -5.74 23.86
C GLU A 124 5.73 -4.88 23.46
N ILE A 125 5.05 -4.26 24.43
CA ILE A 125 3.98 -3.30 24.16
C ILE A 125 4.54 -2.12 23.37
N LYS A 126 5.69 -1.57 23.79
CA LYS A 126 6.34 -0.47 23.08
C LYS A 126 6.71 -0.85 21.65
N ALA A 127 7.38 -1.99 21.46
CA ALA A 127 7.77 -2.47 20.13
C ALA A 127 6.54 -2.73 19.24
N TYR A 128 5.46 -3.26 19.81
CA TYR A 128 4.19 -3.44 19.11
C TYR A 128 3.59 -2.10 18.66
N SER A 129 3.53 -1.11 19.55
CA SER A 129 3.01 0.23 19.21
C SER A 129 3.85 0.94 18.16
N GLU A 130 5.18 0.82 18.21
CA GLU A 130 6.08 1.38 17.19
C GLU A 130 5.86 0.70 15.83
N LEU A 131 5.72 -0.63 15.81
CA LEU A 131 5.42 -1.39 14.60
C LEU A 131 4.05 -0.97 14.04
N GLN A 132 3.01 -0.88 14.86
CA GLN A 132 1.68 -0.44 14.46
C GLN A 132 1.69 0.97 13.84
N ALA A 133 2.41 1.91 14.46
CA ALA A 133 2.55 3.27 13.95
C ALA A 133 3.25 3.27 12.59
N LYS A 134 4.35 2.51 12.46
CA LYS A 134 5.10 2.38 11.21
C LYS A 134 4.28 1.74 10.09
N THR A 135 3.53 0.68 10.39
CA THR A 135 2.63 0.03 9.44
C THR A 135 1.58 1.01 8.93
N THR A 136 0.87 1.69 9.85
CA THR A 136 -0.16 2.68 9.50
C THR A 136 0.40 3.80 8.65
N GLN A 137 1.55 4.37 9.04
CA GLN A 137 2.19 5.44 8.29
C GLN A 137 2.58 4.97 6.88
N THR A 138 3.21 3.80 6.76
CA THR A 138 3.71 3.31 5.46
C THR A 138 2.57 3.02 4.49
N LEU A 139 1.47 2.40 4.97
CA LEU A 139 0.29 2.16 4.13
C LEU A 139 -0.41 3.48 3.76
N GLY A 140 -0.57 4.42 4.70
CA GLY A 140 -1.14 5.73 4.41
C GLY A 140 -0.30 6.54 3.41
N ASP A 141 1.02 6.47 3.51
CA ASP A 141 1.93 7.08 2.54
C ASP A 141 1.82 6.42 1.14
N ALA A 142 1.59 5.11 1.09
CA ALA A 142 1.36 4.37 -0.16
C ALA A 142 0.04 4.79 -0.82
N GLU A 143 -1.05 4.85 -0.05
CA GLU A 143 -2.37 5.29 -0.51
C GLU A 143 -2.34 6.72 -1.04
N LYS A 144 -1.70 7.62 -0.30
CA LYS A 144 -1.53 9.01 -0.73
C LYS A 144 -0.76 9.10 -2.04
N ALA A 145 0.35 8.36 -2.15
CA ALA A 145 1.15 8.36 -3.37
C ALA A 145 0.38 7.83 -4.59
N LEU A 146 -0.45 6.79 -4.40
CA LEU A 146 -1.33 6.28 -5.45
C LEU A 146 -2.39 7.30 -5.88
N ALA A 147 -3.00 7.99 -4.92
CA ALA A 147 -3.95 9.07 -5.19
C ALA A 147 -3.30 10.23 -5.96
N ASP A 148 -2.07 10.60 -5.59
CA ASP A 148 -1.28 11.63 -6.28
C ASP A 148 -0.92 11.21 -7.72
N LEU A 149 -0.61 9.93 -7.97
CA LEU A 149 -0.41 9.41 -9.34
C LEU A 149 -1.70 9.40 -10.15
N GLN A 150 -2.82 8.99 -9.56
CA GLN A 150 -4.12 9.05 -10.23
C GLN A 150 -4.45 10.48 -10.67
N LYS A 151 -4.24 11.45 -9.78
CA LYS A 151 -4.47 12.86 -10.09
C LYS A 151 -3.63 13.32 -11.28
N GLN A 152 -2.37 12.91 -11.35
CA GLN A 152 -1.49 13.22 -12.48
C GLN A 152 -2.00 12.64 -13.80
N VAL A 153 -2.47 11.39 -13.78
CA VAL A 153 -3.11 10.73 -14.93
C VAL A 153 -4.35 11.52 -15.39
N ASP A 154 -5.22 11.89 -14.46
CA ASP A 154 -6.46 12.62 -14.76
C ASP A 154 -6.19 14.04 -15.31
N ASP A 155 -5.22 14.74 -14.74
CA ASP A 155 -4.83 16.08 -15.17
C ASP A 155 -4.15 16.06 -16.56
N ALA A 156 -3.43 14.98 -16.89
CA ALA A 156 -2.85 14.78 -18.21
C ALA A 156 -3.91 14.49 -19.29
N ALA A 157 -4.96 13.72 -18.95
CA ALA A 157 -6.08 13.44 -19.85
C ALA A 157 -6.84 14.73 -20.24
N LYS A 158 -7.20 15.56 -19.26
CA LYS A 158 -7.95 16.81 -19.49
C LYS A 158 -7.21 17.82 -20.38
N LYS A 159 -5.88 17.88 -20.27
CA LYS A 159 -5.04 18.76 -21.12
C LYS A 159 -4.99 18.31 -22.57
N THR A 160 -5.26 17.04 -22.84
CA THR A 160 -5.27 16.47 -24.19
C THR A 160 -6.61 16.72 -24.89
N GLU A 161 -7.72 16.76 -24.16
CA GLU A 161 -9.07 17.05 -24.67
C GLU A 161 -9.34 18.55 -24.93
N SER A 162 -8.53 19.44 -24.32
CA SER A 162 -8.69 20.90 -24.45
C SER A 162 -7.85 21.53 -25.58
N LYS A 163 -7.22 20.70 -26.43
CA LYS A 163 -6.44 21.10 -27.61
C LYS A 163 -7.13 20.64 -28.88
#